data_AF-A0AAW5JQJ5-F1
#
_entry.id   AF-A0AAW5JQJ5-F1
#
_cell.length_a   1.000
_cell.length_b   1.000
_cell.length_c   1.000
_cell.angle_alpha   90.00
_cell.angle_beta   90.00
_cell.angle_gamma   90.00
#
_symmetry.space_group_name_H-M   'P 1'
#
loop_
_entity.id
_entity.type
_entity.pdbx_description
1 polymer ?
#
loop_
_entity_poly.entity_id
_entity_poly.type
_entity_poly.pdbx_seq_one_letter_code
_entity_poly.pdbx_strand_id
1 'polypeptide(L)' 'HNGLKNLIQHLGTDQFPRVRVGVWEKPHPDYDMADWVLGKLQGEDKKAVDAAVKRAADAVECLIREGPDGAMSRYNG' A
#
# COMPACT_ATOMS: atom_id res chain seq x y z
N HIS A 1 6.74 -4.50 7.69
CA HIS A 1 5.65 -5.37 7.16
C HIS A 1 5.73 -6.78 7.74
N ASN A 2 5.12 -7.00 8.90
CA ASN A 2 5.12 -8.32 9.55
C ASN A 2 4.15 -9.30 8.86
N GLY A 3 3.00 -8.81 8.38
CA GLY A 3 2.02 -9.64 7.66
C GLY A 3 2.55 -10.24 6.35
N LEU A 4 3.31 -9.47 5.56
CA LEU A 4 3.88 -9.97 4.30
C LEU A 4 4.86 -11.14 4.54
N LYS A 5 5.70 -11.03 5.58
CA LYS A 5 6.63 -12.11 5.96
C LYS A 5 5.86 -13.37 6.35
N ASN A 6 4.77 -13.22 7.10
CA ASN A 6 3.90 -14.34 7.47
C ASN A 6 3.23 -14.97 6.23
N LEU A 7 2.75 -14.16 5.28
CA LEU A 7 2.14 -14.66 4.06
C LEU A 7 3.12 -15.48 3.20
N ILE A 8 4.33 -14.96 2.99
CA ILE A 8 5.40 -15.65 2.25
C ILE A 8 5.79 -16.95 2.95
N GLN A 9 5.86 -16.93 4.28
CA GLN A 9 6.15 -18.14 5.07
C GLN A 9 5.10 -19.24 4.86
N HIS A 10 3.81 -18.88 4.76
CA HIS A 10 2.73 -19.85 4.56
C HIS A 10 2.56 -20.29 3.10
N LEU A 11 2.83 -19.40 2.15
CA LEU A 11 2.73 -19.68 0.71
C LEU A 11 3.99 -20.39 0.16
N GLY A 12 5.14 -20.25 0.84
CA GLY A 12 6.44 -20.73 0.36
C GLY A 12 6.98 -19.96 -0.85
N THR A 13 6.34 -18.85 -1.24
CA THR A 13 6.72 -18.06 -2.41
C THR A 13 6.37 -16.58 -2.21
N ASP A 14 7.10 -15.70 -2.88
CA ASP A 14 6.84 -14.26 -2.99
C ASP A 14 6.30 -13.86 -4.39
N GLN A 15 6.09 -14.84 -5.28
CA GLN A 15 5.66 -14.65 -6.66
C GLN A 15 4.14 -14.44 -6.77
N PHE A 16 3.63 -13.43 -6.06
CA PHE A 16 2.23 -13.02 -6.17
C PHE A 16 2.12 -11.51 -6.40
N PRO A 17 1.17 -11.06 -7.23
CA PRO A 17 0.96 -9.64 -7.48
C PRO A 17 0.52 -8.94 -6.19
N ARG A 18 1.04 -7.74 -5.97
CA ARG A 18 0.74 -6.93 -4.78
C ARG A 18 0.52 -5.47 -5.17
N VAL A 19 -0.49 -4.84 -4.59
CA VAL A 19 -0.71 -3.40 -4.68
C VAL A 19 -0.14 -2.77 -3.42
N ARG A 20 0.85 -1.88 -3.56
CA ARG A 20 1.49 -1.19 -2.44
C ARG A 20 0.89 0.21 -2.33
N VAL A 21 0.30 0.52 -1.18
CA VAL A 21 -0.14 1.88 -0.85
C VAL A 21 0.89 2.48 0.09
N GLY A 22 1.57 3.53 -0.39
CA GLY A 22 2.53 4.28 0.41
C GLY A 22 1.80 5.03 1.51
N VAL A 23 2.25 4.86 2.75
CA VAL A 23 1.97 5.77 3.85
C VAL A 23 3.22 6.64 3.98
N TRP A 24 3.04 7.95 3.99
CA TRP A 24 4.13 8.93 3.95
C TRP A 24 5.15 8.74 5.07
N GLU A 25 6.33 9.36 4.88
CA GLU A 25 7.40 9.31 5.87
C GLU A 25 6.95 9.90 7.21
N LYS A 26 7.50 9.33 8.27
CA LYS A 26 7.26 9.81 9.63
C LYS A 26 7.74 11.27 9.71
N PRO A 27 6.98 12.18 10.35
CA PRO A 27 7.40 13.57 10.48
C PRO A 27 8.67 13.74 11.33
N HIS A 28 8.99 12.77 12.19
CA HIS A 28 10.24 12.73 12.94
C HIS A 28 10.91 11.35 12.84
N PRO A 29 12.24 11.28 12.69
CA PRO A 29 12.98 10.02 12.62
C PRO A 29 12.86 9.16 13.89
N ASP A 30 12.59 9.79 15.04
CA ASP A 30 12.48 9.15 16.35
C ASP A 30 11.11 8.49 16.62
N TYR A 31 10.12 8.69 15.74
CA TYR A 31 8.82 8.03 15.89
C TYR A 31 8.92 6.53 15.61
N ASP A 32 8.31 5.70 16.46
CA ASP A 32 8.11 4.29 16.14
C ASP A 32 7.21 4.20 14.89
N MET A 33 7.67 3.42 13.90
CA MET A 33 6.90 3.20 12.68
C MET A 33 5.57 2.48 13.00
N ALA A 34 5.54 1.62 14.02
CA ALA A 34 4.34 0.93 14.46
C ALA A 34 3.30 1.91 15.03
N ASP A 35 3.73 2.84 15.89
CA ASP A 35 2.84 3.84 16.46
C ASP A 35 2.34 4.84 15.40
N TRP A 36 3.21 5.18 14.45
CA TRP A 36 2.83 6.04 13.30
C TRP A 36 1.72 5.40 12.45
N VAL A 37 1.84 4.11 12.09
CA VAL A 37 0.82 3.44 11.26
C VAL A 37 -0.45 3.06 12.03
N LEU A 38 -0.40 3.00 13.36
CA LEU A 38 -1.56 2.77 14.22
C LEU A 38 -2.23 4.07 14.71
N GLY A 39 -1.60 5.22 14.45
CA GLY A 39 -2.10 6.54 14.81
C GLY A 39 -3.33 6.97 14.01
N LYS A 40 -4.02 8.01 14.50
CA LYS A 40 -5.16 8.61 13.78
C LYS A 40 -4.66 9.56 12.70
N LEU A 41 -5.07 9.31 11.46
CA LEU A 41 -4.89 10.24 10.34
C LEU A 41 -5.73 11.50 10.56
N GLN A 42 -5.11 12.69 10.48
CA GLN A 42 -5.79 13.97 10.65
C GLN A 42 -5.47 14.93 9.50
N GLY A 43 -6.30 15.95 9.31
CA GLY A 43 -6.03 17.05 8.39
C GLY A 43 -5.79 16.62 6.94
N GLU A 44 -4.69 17.11 6.37
CA GLU A 44 -4.29 16.83 4.99
C GLU A 44 -3.83 15.39 4.77
N ASP A 45 -3.24 14.74 5.79
CA ASP A 45 -2.81 13.35 5.70
C ASP A 45 -3.99 12.42 5.47
N LYS A 46 -5.13 12.69 6.12
CA LYS A 46 -6.36 11.92 5.89
C LYS A 46 -6.83 12.03 4.44
N LYS A 47 -6.83 13.24 3.87
CA LYS A 47 -7.23 13.45 2.47
C LYS A 47 -6.29 12.75 1.50
N ALA A 48 -4.98 12.80 1.77
CA ALA A 48 -3.98 12.12 0.96
C ALA A 48 -4.16 10.59 1.02
N VAL A 49 -4.42 10.03 2.21
CA VAL A 49 -4.71 8.62 2.38
C VAL A 49 -6.02 8.22 1.68
N ASP A 50 -7.09 9.00 1.82
CA ASP A 50 -8.36 8.71 1.14
C ASP A 50 -8.19 8.68 -0.39
N ALA A 51 -7.41 9.63 -0.94
CA ALA A 51 -7.06 9.64 -2.37
C ALA A 51 -6.20 8.43 -2.77
N ALA A 52 -5.22 8.06 -1.95
CA ALA A 52 -4.36 6.90 -2.19
C ALA A 52 -5.15 5.58 -2.14
N VAL A 53 -6.10 5.45 -1.20
CA VAL A 53 -7.00 4.30 -1.09
C VAL A 53 -7.88 4.19 -2.32
N LYS A 54 -8.46 5.31 -2.79
CA LYS A 54 -9.27 5.30 -4.01
C LYS A 54 -8.45 4.87 -5.22
N ARG A 55 -7.26 5.45 -5.40
CA ARG A 55 -6.34 5.07 -6.49
C ARG A 55 -5.93 3.60 -6.40
N ALA A 56 -5.73 3.07 -5.19
CA ALA A 56 -5.42 1.66 -4.99
C ALA A 56 -6.59 0.74 -5.34
N ALA A 57 -7.83 1.13 -5.03
CA ALA A 57 -9.01 0.39 -5.43
C ALA A 57 -9.14 0.31 -6.96
N ASP A 58 -8.94 1.44 -7.65
CA ASP A 58 -8.94 1.48 -9.12
C ASP A 58 -7.81 0.61 -9.71
N ALA A 59 -6.62 0.61 -9.07
CA ALA A 59 -5.51 -0.24 -9.47
C ALA A 59 -5.81 -1.74 -9.30
N VAL A 60 -6.54 -2.13 -8.24
CA VAL A 60 -7.00 -3.51 -8.04
C VAL A 60 -8.01 -3.91 -9.11
N GLU A 61 -8.95 -3.04 -9.47
CA GLU A 61 -9.91 -3.30 -10.54
C GLU A 61 -9.21 -3.48 -11.89
N CYS A 62 -8.24 -2.62 -12.18
CA CYS A 62 -7.40 -2.74 -13.38
C CYS A 62 -6.56 -4.02 -13.37
N LEU A 63 -5.95 -4.38 -12.24
CA LEU A 63 -5.16 -5.61 -12.10
C LEU A 63 -6.00 -6.85 -12.42
N ILE A 64 -7.25 -6.89 -11.98
CA ILE A 64 -8.17 -8.02 -12.22
C ILE A 64 -8.62 -8.07 -13.69
N ARG A 65 -8.87 -6.91 -14.32
CA ARG A 65 -9.42 -6.85 -15.68
C ARG A 65 -8.38 -6.90 -16.79
N GLU A 66 -7.27 -6.22 -16.61
CA GLU A 66 -6.24 -5.96 -17.64
C GLU A 66 -4.92 -6.67 -17.32
N GLY A 67 -4.79 -7.26 -16.13
CA GLY A 67 -3.58 -7.93 -15.68
C GLY A 67 -2.51 -6.99 -15.11
N PRO A 68 -1.38 -7.56 -14.64
CA PRO A 68 -0.33 -6.83 -13.94
C PRO A 68 0.31 -5.71 -14.76
N ASP A 69 0.58 -5.96 -16.04
CA ASP A 69 1.29 -5.00 -16.89
C ASP A 69 0.47 -3.73 -17.13
N GLY A 70 -0.84 -3.88 -17.40
CA GLY A 70 -1.77 -2.77 -17.56
C GLY A 70 -1.93 -1.94 -16.28
N ALA A 71 -2.05 -2.61 -15.13
CA ALA A 71 -2.14 -1.94 -13.84
C ALA A 71 -0.82 -1.21 -13.49
N MET A 72 0.34 -1.84 -13.70
CA MET A 72 1.63 -1.22 -13.42
C MET A 72 1.85 0.03 -14.28
N SER A 73 1.56 -0.05 -15.57
CA SER A 73 1.73 1.10 -16.48
C SER A 73 0.86 2.30 -16.11
N ARG A 74 -0.37 2.07 -15.63
CA ARG A 74 -1.31 3.15 -15.30
C ARG A 74 -1.10 3.75 -13.91
N TYR A 75 -0.65 2.95 -12.93
CA TYR A 75 -0.69 3.35 -11.52
C TYR A 75 0.68 3.56 -10.87
N ASN A 76 1.79 3.04 -11.42
CA ASN A 76 3.13 3.17 -10.85
C ASN A 76 3.93 4.40 -11.31
N GLY A 77 3.30 5.36 -11.98
CA GLY A 77 3.91 6.62 -12.42
C GLY A 77 4.04 7.67 -11.33
#